data_AF-A0A8S0FZ94-F1
#
_entry.id   AF-A0A8S0FZ94-F1
#
_cell.length_a   1.000
_cell.length_b   1.000
_cell.length_c   1.000
_cell.angle_alpha   90.00
_cell.angle_beta   90.00
_cell.angle_gamma   90.00
#
_symmetry.space_group_name_H-M   'P 1'
#
loop_
_entity.id
_entity.type
_entity.pdbx_description
1 polymer ?
#
loop_
_entity_poly.entity_id
_entity_poly.type
_entity_poly.pdbx_seq_one_letter_code
_entity_poly.pdbx_strand_id
1 'polypeptide(L)'
;MYQKIKKHPTPRKIYADKLEQEKVATLEDATEMVNLYRDALDAGDCVVAEWRPMNMHSFTWSPYLNHEWDEEYPNKVEMKRLQELAKRISTVPEAVEMQSRVAKIYGDRQAMAAGEKLFDWGGAENLAYATLVDEGIPVRTVG
;
A
#
# COMPACT_ATOMS: atom_id res chain seq x y z
N MET A 1 -28.65 11.87 28.11
CA MET A 1 -27.37 11.21 27.81
C MET A 1 -26.22 11.76 28.69
N TYR A 2 -25.82 13.04 28.53
CA TYR A 2 -24.71 13.63 29.30
C TYR A 2 -24.89 13.64 30.83
N GLN A 3 -26.11 13.75 31.34
CA GLN A 3 -26.39 13.61 32.78
C GLN A 3 -26.01 12.23 33.34
N LYS A 4 -26.12 11.17 32.53
CA LYS A 4 -25.73 9.81 32.91
C LYS A 4 -24.21 9.63 32.83
N ILE A 5 -23.56 10.26 31.85
CA ILE A 5 -22.09 10.28 31.70
C ILE A 5 -21.44 11.00 32.89
N LYS A 6 -21.97 12.15 33.32
CA LYS A 6 -21.43 12.91 34.47
C LYS A 6 -21.46 12.12 35.79
N LYS A 7 -22.40 11.19 35.93
CA LYS A 7 -22.54 10.31 37.11
C LYS A 7 -21.78 8.99 36.96
N HIS A 8 -21.25 8.68 35.78
CA HIS A 8 -20.54 7.44 35.52
C HIS A 8 -19.05 7.63 35.84
N PRO A 9 -18.43 6.75 36.65
CA PRO A 9 -17.00 6.82 36.92
C PRO A 9 -16.18 6.60 35.65
N THR A 10 -14.96 7.13 35.60
CA THR A 10 -14.09 6.97 34.43
C THR A 10 -13.61 5.53 34.31
N PRO A 11 -13.30 5.04 33.09
CA PRO A 11 -12.79 3.68 32.89
C PRO A 11 -11.57 3.36 33.77
N ARG A 12 -10.65 4.32 33.92
CA ARG A 12 -9.49 4.20 34.82
C ARG A 12 -9.91 3.94 36.27
N LYS A 13 -10.88 4.69 36.80
CA LYS A 13 -11.34 4.54 38.19
C LYS A 13 -11.97 3.15 38.40
N ILE A 14 -12.81 2.72 37.47
CA ILE A 14 -13.45 1.39 37.53
C ILE A 14 -12.39 0.27 37.50
N TYR A 15 -11.37 0.38 36.63
CA TYR A 15 -10.34 -0.65 36.52
C TYR A 15 -9.36 -0.64 37.70
N ALA A 16 -8.99 0.54 38.21
CA ALA A 16 -8.16 0.67 39.41
C ALA A 16 -8.87 0.06 40.64
N ASP A 17 -10.16 0.36 40.84
CA ASP A 17 -10.96 -0.18 41.95
C ASP A 17 -11.09 -1.71 41.84
N LYS A 18 -11.14 -2.26 40.61
CA LYS A 18 -11.12 -3.70 40.38
C LYS A 18 -9.77 -4.33 40.74
N LEU A 19 -8.66 -3.74 40.30
CA LEU A 19 -7.31 -4.25 40.60
C LEU A 19 -6.97 -4.15 42.09
N GLU A 20 -7.52 -3.17 42.80
CA GLU A 20 -7.43 -3.06 44.26
C GLU A 20 -8.17 -4.22 44.95
N GLN A 21 -9.38 -4.57 44.49
CA GLN A 21 -10.12 -5.73 44.99
C GLN A 21 -9.38 -7.05 44.71
N GLU A 22 -8.70 -7.15 43.57
CA GLU A 22 -7.87 -8.30 43.20
C GLU A 22 -6.49 -8.29 43.89
N LYS A 23 -6.18 -7.27 44.70
CA LYS A 23 -4.91 -7.07 45.41
C LYS A 23 -3.68 -7.02 44.47
N VAL A 24 -3.88 -6.51 43.26
CA VAL A 24 -2.83 -6.38 42.22
C VAL A 24 -2.19 -5.00 42.24
N ALA A 25 -2.97 -3.93 42.51
CA ALA A 25 -2.49 -2.55 42.57
C ALA A 25 -3.28 -1.76 43.62
N THR A 26 -2.63 -0.83 44.30
CA THR A 26 -3.24 0.06 45.30
C THR A 26 -3.69 1.39 44.69
N LEU A 27 -4.49 2.17 45.44
CA LEU A 27 -4.85 3.53 45.05
C LEU A 27 -3.65 4.49 45.02
N GLU A 28 -2.61 4.21 45.80
CA GLU A 28 -1.35 4.96 45.79
C GLU A 28 -0.62 4.74 44.46
N ASP A 29 -0.48 3.48 44.02
CA ASP A 29 0.13 3.13 42.72
C ASP A 29 -0.62 3.80 41.55
N ALA A 30 -1.96 3.77 41.58
CA ALA A 30 -2.77 4.38 40.54
C ALA A 30 -2.65 5.92 40.51
N THR A 31 -2.37 6.55 41.64
CA THR A 31 -2.15 8.00 41.76
C THR A 31 -0.73 8.36 41.31
N GLU A 32 0.26 7.55 41.66
CA GLU A 32 1.64 7.67 41.20
C GLU A 32 1.72 7.62 39.68
N MET A 33 1.08 6.64 39.03
CA MET A 33 1.05 6.54 37.57
C MET A 33 0.45 7.79 36.90
N VAL A 34 -0.53 8.46 37.54
CA VAL A 34 -1.12 9.70 37.01
C VAL A 34 -0.13 10.86 37.11
N ASN A 35 0.60 10.95 38.21
CA ASN A 35 1.61 11.98 38.40
C ASN A 35 2.78 11.76 37.43
N LEU A 36 3.32 10.55 37.36
CA LEU A 36 4.38 10.17 36.42
C LEU A 36 4.01 10.46 34.96
N TYR A 37 2.77 10.15 34.56
CA TYR A 37 2.31 10.43 33.21
C TYR A 37 2.15 11.94 32.95
N ARG A 38 1.69 12.71 33.94
CA ARG A 38 1.63 14.18 33.81
C ARG A 38 3.04 14.76 33.70
N ASP A 39 3.96 14.33 34.55
CA ASP A 39 5.34 14.79 34.54
C ASP A 39 6.03 14.45 33.21
N ALA A 40 5.77 13.26 32.64
CA ALA A 40 6.28 12.87 31.33
C ALA A 40 5.73 13.75 30.19
N LEU A 41 4.47 14.17 30.28
CA LEU A 41 3.88 15.12 29.32
C LEU A 41 4.43 16.54 29.50
N ASP A 42 4.60 17.00 30.74
CA ASP A 42 5.17 18.32 31.05
C ASP A 42 6.65 18.41 30.64
N ALA A 43 7.39 17.30 30.69
CA ALA A 43 8.75 17.18 30.17
C ALA A 43 8.82 17.23 28.63
N GLY A 44 7.72 16.90 27.93
CA GLY A 44 7.65 16.84 26.47
C GLY A 44 8.36 15.63 25.85
N ASP A 45 8.72 14.64 26.67
CA ASP A 45 9.41 13.43 26.23
C ASP A 45 8.47 12.44 25.54
N CYS A 46 9.05 11.47 24.82
CA CYS A 46 8.27 10.38 24.26
C CYS A 46 7.70 9.49 25.38
N VAL A 47 6.38 9.52 25.55
CA VAL A 47 5.67 8.73 26.58
C VAL A 47 5.65 7.22 26.31
N VAL A 48 6.01 6.80 25.10
CA VAL A 48 6.06 5.38 24.71
C VAL A 48 7.50 4.89 24.83
N ALA A 49 7.78 4.08 25.85
CA ALA A 49 9.12 3.56 26.14
C ALA A 49 9.70 2.69 25.00
N GLU A 50 8.82 2.08 24.20
CA GLU A 50 9.16 1.24 23.06
C GLU A 50 9.40 2.04 21.77
N TRP A 51 9.21 3.36 21.78
CA TRP A 51 9.48 4.17 20.59
C TRP A 51 10.95 4.05 20.18
N ARG A 52 11.17 3.90 18.88
CA ARG A 52 12.50 3.85 18.28
C ARG A 52 12.53 4.79 17.08
N PRO A 53 13.68 5.43 16.80
CA PRO A 53 13.82 6.22 15.59
C PRO A 53 13.60 5.33 14.36
N MET A 54 12.93 5.89 13.36
CA MET A 54 12.75 5.21 12.08
C MET A 54 14.11 5.12 11.36
N ASN A 55 14.35 3.99 10.71
CA ASN A 55 15.55 3.80 9.90
C ASN A 55 15.23 4.14 8.43
N MET A 56 16.24 4.58 7.68
CA MET A 56 16.11 5.05 6.30
C MET A 56 15.52 3.98 5.36
N HIS A 57 15.70 2.70 5.65
CA HIS A 57 15.09 1.62 4.86
C HIS A 57 13.56 1.60 4.93
N SER A 58 12.96 2.13 6.00
CA SER A 58 11.49 2.29 6.11
C SER A 58 11.01 3.55 5.37
N PHE A 59 11.93 4.44 4.98
CA PHE A 59 11.64 5.67 4.26
C PHE A 59 11.97 5.51 2.76
N THR A 60 11.15 4.68 2.10
CA THR A 60 11.30 4.33 0.68
C THR A 60 10.96 5.47 -0.28
N TRP A 61 10.43 6.59 0.23
CA TRP A 61 10.03 7.75 -0.57
C TRP A 61 11.18 8.71 -0.92
N SER A 62 12.36 8.50 -0.33
CA SER A 62 13.54 9.34 -0.55
C SER A 62 13.83 9.71 -2.02
N PRO A 63 13.75 8.78 -3.01
CA PRO A 63 14.09 9.09 -4.39
C PRO A 63 12.91 9.66 -5.20
N TYR A 64 11.76 9.95 -4.57
CA TYR A 64 10.54 10.41 -5.24
C TYR A 64 10.10 11.80 -4.75
N LEU A 65 10.96 12.53 -4.04
CA LEU A 65 10.66 13.85 -3.49
C LEU A 65 11.35 14.96 -4.29
N ASN A 66 10.66 16.09 -4.45
CA ASN A 66 11.16 17.30 -5.11
C ASN A 66 11.47 17.15 -6.60
N HIS A 67 10.59 16.49 -7.34
CA HIS A 67 10.67 16.36 -8.79
C HIS A 67 9.74 17.34 -9.50
N GLU A 68 10.14 17.77 -10.71
CA GLU A 68 9.27 18.52 -11.63
C GLU A 68 8.65 17.59 -12.68
N TRP A 69 7.66 18.08 -13.43
CA TRP A 69 6.88 17.25 -14.35
C TRP A 69 7.61 16.94 -15.67
N ASP A 70 8.69 17.66 -15.97
CA ASP A 70 9.45 17.62 -17.22
C ASP A 70 10.76 16.82 -17.11
N GLU A 71 10.89 16.00 -16.06
CA GLU A 71 12.04 15.12 -15.91
C GLU A 71 12.08 14.02 -16.98
N GLU A 72 13.29 13.74 -17.47
CA GLU A 72 13.51 12.64 -18.41
C GLU A 72 13.37 11.29 -17.69
N TYR A 73 12.66 10.37 -18.33
CA TYR A 73 12.52 8.98 -17.90
C TYR A 73 12.91 8.07 -19.07
N PRO A 74 13.31 6.81 -18.82
CA PRO A 74 13.68 5.88 -19.88
C PRO A 74 12.46 5.48 -20.74
N ASN A 75 12.07 6.35 -21.65
CA ASN A 75 10.90 6.22 -22.52
C ASN A 75 11.14 5.30 -23.75
N LYS A 76 12.39 4.89 -24.00
CA LYS A 76 12.76 4.04 -25.13
C LYS A 76 12.81 2.58 -24.69
N VAL A 77 11.95 1.77 -25.29
CA VAL A 77 11.96 0.30 -25.14
C VAL A 77 12.61 -0.33 -26.37
N GLU A 78 13.42 -1.38 -26.17
CA GLU A 78 13.99 -2.13 -27.28
C GLU A 78 12.88 -2.78 -28.12
N MET A 79 12.86 -2.52 -29.44
CA MET A 79 11.83 -3.02 -30.34
C MET A 79 11.69 -4.55 -30.31
N LYS A 80 12.81 -5.28 -30.21
CA LYS A 80 12.78 -6.75 -30.10
C LYS A 80 12.09 -7.20 -28.82
N ARG A 81 12.39 -6.55 -27.69
CA ARG A 81 11.77 -6.86 -26.41
C ARG A 81 10.29 -6.51 -26.42
N LEU A 82 9.92 -5.37 -26.98
CA LEU A 82 8.53 -4.96 -27.14
C LEU A 82 7.72 -5.98 -27.97
N GLN A 83 8.28 -6.49 -29.06
CA GLN A 83 7.65 -7.54 -29.87
C GLN A 83 7.51 -8.87 -29.10
N GLU A 84 8.52 -9.24 -28.30
CA GLU A 84 8.44 -10.44 -27.47
C GLU A 84 7.32 -10.32 -26.42
N LEU A 85 7.23 -9.17 -25.75
CA LEU A 85 6.16 -8.88 -24.79
C LEU A 85 4.79 -8.90 -25.46
N ALA A 86 4.65 -8.26 -26.63
CA ALA A 86 3.41 -8.26 -27.40
C ALA A 86 2.96 -9.68 -27.79
N LYS A 87 3.91 -10.57 -28.15
CA LYS A 87 3.63 -11.98 -28.41
C LYS A 87 3.19 -12.70 -27.14
N ARG A 88 3.92 -12.55 -26.03
CA ARG A 88 3.60 -13.21 -24.76
C ARG A 88 2.21 -12.86 -24.23
N ILE A 89 1.85 -11.57 -24.22
CA ILE A 89 0.52 -11.15 -23.75
C ILE A 89 -0.61 -11.54 -24.70
N SER A 90 -0.28 -11.88 -25.95
CA SER A 90 -1.26 -12.30 -26.96
C SER A 90 -1.34 -13.82 -27.13
N THR A 91 -0.47 -14.58 -26.47
CA THR A 91 -0.48 -16.04 -26.47
C THR A 91 -1.19 -16.55 -25.22
N VAL A 92 -2.35 -17.17 -25.41
CA VAL A 92 -3.11 -17.82 -24.35
C VAL A 92 -2.82 -19.33 -24.41
N PRO A 93 -2.59 -20.02 -23.27
CA PRO A 93 -2.42 -21.47 -23.26
C PRO A 93 -3.61 -22.22 -23.87
N GLU A 94 -3.35 -23.27 -24.63
CA GLU A 94 -4.39 -24.09 -25.31
C GLU A 94 -5.41 -24.70 -24.34
N ALA A 95 -5.05 -24.86 -23.06
CA ALA A 95 -5.93 -25.35 -22.02
C ALA A 95 -7.08 -24.38 -21.66
N VAL A 96 -7.00 -23.10 -22.05
CA VAL A 96 -8.01 -22.09 -21.74
C VAL A 96 -8.91 -21.87 -22.96
N GLU A 97 -10.14 -22.37 -22.88
CA GLU A 97 -11.14 -22.14 -23.93
C GLU A 97 -11.61 -20.68 -23.92
N MET A 98 -11.31 -19.95 -25.00
CA MET A 98 -11.71 -18.55 -25.14
C MET A 98 -13.10 -18.41 -25.77
N GLN A 99 -13.86 -17.44 -25.28
CA GLN A 99 -15.09 -17.01 -25.95
C GLN A 99 -14.78 -16.47 -27.36
N SER A 100 -15.65 -16.72 -28.33
CA SER A 100 -15.38 -16.46 -29.77
C SER A 100 -14.95 -15.03 -30.12
N ARG A 101 -15.50 -14.00 -29.46
CA ARG A 101 -15.10 -12.60 -29.64
C ARG A 101 -13.77 -12.30 -28.95
N VAL A 102 -13.51 -12.91 -27.80
CA VAL A 102 -12.21 -12.80 -27.10
C VAL A 102 -11.10 -13.42 -27.96
N ALA A 103 -11.34 -14.62 -28.52
CA ALA A 103 -10.39 -15.26 -29.43
C ALA A 103 -10.08 -14.38 -30.66
N LYS A 104 -11.10 -13.71 -31.22
CA LYS A 104 -10.90 -12.75 -32.32
C LYS A 104 -10.03 -11.56 -31.89
N ILE A 105 -10.27 -10.98 -30.72
CA ILE A 105 -9.46 -9.87 -30.17
C ILE A 105 -8.00 -10.32 -29.97
N TYR A 106 -7.78 -11.51 -29.42
CA TYR A 106 -6.42 -12.03 -29.23
C TYR A 106 -5.72 -12.36 -30.56
N GLY A 107 -6.45 -12.86 -31.56
CA GLY A 107 -5.92 -13.02 -32.92
C GLY A 107 -5.55 -11.69 -33.57
N ASP A 108 -6.39 -10.66 -33.42
CA ASP A 108 -6.07 -9.30 -33.87
C ASP A 108 -4.82 -8.74 -33.18
N ARG A 109 -4.64 -9.00 -31.87
CA ARG A 109 -3.43 -8.60 -31.12
C ARG A 109 -2.18 -9.36 -31.55
N GLN A 110 -2.30 -10.62 -31.94
CA GLN A 110 -1.17 -11.36 -32.53
C GLN A 110 -0.74 -10.77 -33.87
N ALA A 111 -1.69 -10.36 -34.72
CA ALA A 111 -1.40 -9.64 -35.97
C ALA A 111 -0.74 -8.27 -35.69
N MET A 112 -1.16 -7.56 -34.63
CA MET A 112 -0.49 -6.33 -34.18
C MET A 112 0.95 -6.61 -33.72
N ALA A 113 1.17 -7.67 -32.95
CA ALA A 113 2.50 -8.08 -32.48
C ALA A 113 3.44 -8.48 -33.62
N ALA A 114 2.89 -8.99 -34.74
CA ALA A 114 3.62 -9.29 -35.96
C ALA A 114 3.88 -8.06 -36.85
N GLY A 115 3.26 -6.91 -36.55
CA GLY A 115 3.34 -5.70 -37.36
C GLY A 115 2.44 -5.72 -38.60
N GLU A 116 1.54 -6.69 -38.72
CA GLU A 116 0.58 -6.81 -39.83
C GLU A 116 -0.62 -5.87 -39.65
N LYS A 117 -0.88 -5.44 -38.41
CA LYS A 117 -1.97 -4.54 -38.02
C LYS A 117 -1.46 -3.44 -37.09
N LEU A 118 -2.03 -2.24 -37.19
CA LEU A 118 -1.75 -1.16 -36.25
C LEU A 118 -2.41 -1.44 -34.89
N PHE A 119 -1.77 -0.96 -33.82
CA PHE A 119 -2.28 -1.11 -32.46
C PHE A 119 -3.61 -0.37 -32.26
N ASP A 120 -4.53 -1.05 -31.59
CA ASP A 120 -5.71 -0.43 -30.99
C ASP A 120 -5.43 -0.01 -29.54
N TRP A 121 -6.39 0.68 -28.92
CA TRP A 121 -6.23 1.19 -27.55
C TRP A 121 -5.93 0.08 -26.54
N GLY A 122 -6.76 -0.97 -26.53
CA GLY A 122 -6.63 -2.04 -25.54
C GLY A 122 -5.37 -2.89 -25.74
N GLY A 123 -4.86 -3.02 -26.97
CA GLY A 123 -3.59 -3.66 -27.26
C GLY A 123 -2.41 -2.83 -26.77
N ALA A 124 -2.40 -1.53 -27.07
CA ALA A 124 -1.35 -0.61 -26.65
C ALA A 124 -1.30 -0.45 -25.11
N GLU A 125 -2.46 -0.33 -24.46
CA GLU A 125 -2.58 -0.21 -23.01
C GLU A 125 -2.01 -1.45 -22.29
N ASN A 126 -2.41 -2.66 -22.72
CA ASN A 126 -1.88 -3.89 -22.14
C ASN A 126 -0.39 -4.08 -22.44
N LEU A 127 0.09 -3.59 -23.57
CA LEU A 127 1.52 -3.62 -23.88
C LEU A 127 2.31 -2.67 -22.96
N ALA A 128 1.76 -1.52 -22.61
CA ALA A 128 2.35 -0.62 -21.61
C ALA A 128 2.40 -1.27 -20.21
N TYR A 129 1.38 -2.03 -19.83
CA TYR A 129 1.43 -2.82 -18.59
C TYR A 129 2.53 -3.88 -18.67
N ALA A 130 2.65 -4.57 -19.80
CA ALA A 130 3.68 -5.58 -20.01
C ALA A 130 5.09 -5.02 -19.90
N THR A 131 5.36 -3.81 -20.41
CA THR A 131 6.68 -3.18 -20.30
C THR A 131 7.03 -2.83 -18.85
N LEU A 132 6.08 -2.31 -18.07
CA LEU A 132 6.31 -1.93 -16.68
C LEU A 132 6.59 -3.15 -15.80
N VAL A 133 5.79 -4.21 -15.92
CA VAL A 133 5.96 -5.41 -15.09
C VAL A 133 7.22 -6.20 -15.47
N ASP A 134 7.67 -6.11 -16.72
CA ASP A 134 8.93 -6.70 -17.16
C ASP A 134 10.15 -5.98 -16.55
N GLU A 135 10.06 -4.66 -16.37
CA GLU A 135 11.06 -3.84 -15.67
C GLU A 135 10.99 -3.99 -14.14
N GLY A 136 10.03 -4.75 -13.62
CA GLY A 136 9.85 -4.98 -12.18
C GLY A 136 9.03 -3.90 -11.47
N ILE A 137 8.37 -3.01 -12.21
CA ILE A 137 7.46 -1.99 -11.67
C ILE A 137 6.03 -2.56 -11.67
N PRO A 138 5.47 -2.94 -10.49
CA PRO A 138 4.17 -3.59 -10.44
C PRO A 138 3.03 -2.60 -10.73
N VAL A 139 2.02 -3.06 -11.46
CA VAL A 139 0.81 -2.29 -11.77
C VAL A 139 -0.40 -2.91 -11.08
N ARG A 140 -1.19 -2.09 -10.38
CA ARG A 140 -2.46 -2.50 -9.76
C ARG A 140 -3.61 -1.67 -10.31
N THR A 141 -4.52 -2.32 -11.01
CA THR A 141 -5.78 -1.73 -11.48
C THR A 141 -6.92 -2.10 -10.54
N VAL A 142 -7.73 -1.13 -10.13
CA VAL A 142 -8.95 -1.33 -9.34
C VAL A 142 -10.06 -0.54 -9.99
N GLY A 143 -11.24 -1.15 -10.12
CA GLY A 143 -12.45 -0.56 -10.71
C GLY A 143 -13.70 -1.02 -9.99
#